data_AF-A0A6L7WR17-F1
#
_entry.id   AF-A0A6L7WR17-F1
#
_cell.length_a   1.000
_cell.length_b   1.000
_cell.length_c   1.000
_cell.angle_alpha   90.00
_cell.angle_beta   90.00
_cell.angle_gamma   90.00
#
_symmetry.space_group_name_H-M   'P 1'
#
loop_
_entity.id
_entity.type
_entity.pdbx_description
1 polymer ?
#
loop_
_entity_poly.entity_id
_entity_poly.type
_entity_poly.pdbx_seq_one_letter_code
_entity_poly.pdbx_strand_id
1 'polypeptide(L)'
;MVSGRPPTPGAIFGAAAANFMSSVFFFVLVMFAIAYAWVKTGLARRFALWLIARAGTDATRAVYVFMIGTGMISMVVSDVPAAAIFMAIAVGILDKLGLRPGSRFGRAVMIGIPIAALIGGVGTPAGSSINLLGLVMIEQAGGERVPFLHWMAIGIPMVAVLLPVAAWVLVKFFPPEIASIGDLEEIHDDRRRIGPVSTAEWKVIAIMGAMLTLWIASTWLPVFDTFLVAVVGAVAMFLPGIGLFTWKEVQQVTGWDTLMVIGGVTSLGQASSRTGLATWLAESALGGLADWNAVALIAAISAFTVVMHLILPFAPVM
;
A
#
# COMPACT_ATOMS: atom_id res chain seq x y z
N MET A 1 -21.68 21.75 33.33
CA MET A 1 -21.87 20.71 34.36
C MET A 1 -22.30 19.42 33.67
N VAL A 2 -21.42 18.42 33.56
CA VAL A 2 -21.82 17.05 33.19
C VAL A 2 -21.55 16.18 34.40
N SER A 3 -22.60 15.91 35.17
CA SER A 3 -22.60 15.06 36.35
C SER A 3 -22.68 13.58 35.95
N GLY A 4 -21.62 13.05 35.34
CA GLY A 4 -21.42 11.62 35.18
C GLY A 4 -20.32 11.16 36.14
N ARG A 5 -20.53 10.06 36.87
CA ARG A 5 -19.41 9.39 37.56
C ARG A 5 -18.28 9.15 36.55
N PRO A 6 -17.01 9.39 36.89
CA PRO A 6 -15.91 9.08 36.00
C PRO A 6 -16.02 7.60 35.57
N PRO A 7 -15.83 7.30 34.27
CA PRO A 7 -15.96 5.95 33.78
C PRO A 7 -15.03 5.01 34.56
N THR A 8 -15.53 3.84 34.91
CA THR A 8 -14.71 2.86 35.64
C THR A 8 -13.51 2.45 34.78
N PRO A 9 -12.38 2.03 35.38
CA PRO A 9 -11.23 1.53 34.62
C PRO A 9 -11.62 0.45 33.59
N GLY A 10 -12.57 -0.43 33.94
CA GLY A 10 -13.12 -1.43 33.02
C GLY A 10 -13.88 -0.84 31.84
N ALA A 11 -14.65 0.24 32.02
CA ALA A 11 -15.34 0.93 30.92
C ALA A 11 -14.35 1.64 29.99
N ILE A 12 -13.29 2.24 30.54
CA ILE A 12 -12.21 2.86 29.77
C ILE A 12 -11.49 1.81 28.93
N PHE A 13 -11.09 0.69 29.55
CA PHE A 13 -10.44 -0.41 28.85
C PHE A 13 -11.34 -1.02 27.78
N GLY A 14 -12.63 -1.25 28.08
CA GLY A 14 -13.58 -1.79 27.11
C GLY A 14 -13.77 -0.88 25.89
N ALA A 15 -13.84 0.44 26.09
CA ALA A 15 -13.90 1.40 25.00
C ALA A 15 -12.62 1.42 24.15
N ALA A 16 -11.45 1.28 24.78
CA ALA A 16 -10.18 1.15 24.05
C ALA A 16 -10.12 -0.16 23.27
N ALA A 17 -10.47 -1.29 23.90
CA ALA A 17 -10.46 -2.61 23.28
C ALA A 17 -11.43 -2.70 22.08
N ALA A 18 -12.58 -2.02 22.13
CA ALA A 18 -13.53 -1.98 21.02
C ALA A 18 -12.92 -1.42 19.72
N ASN A 19 -11.93 -0.52 19.81
CA ASN A 19 -11.26 0.04 18.63
C ASN A 19 -10.37 -0.96 17.89
N PHE A 20 -9.96 -2.05 18.55
CA PHE A 20 -9.26 -3.16 17.91
C PHE A 20 -10.19 -4.02 17.04
N MET A 21 -11.51 -3.86 17.17
CA MET A 21 -12.51 -4.52 16.31
C MET A 21 -13.06 -3.58 15.22
N SER A 22 -12.26 -2.60 14.79
CA SER A 22 -12.67 -1.68 13.72
C SER A 22 -12.71 -2.36 12.35
N SER A 23 -13.52 -1.83 11.42
CA SER A 23 -13.55 -2.30 10.03
C SER A 23 -12.17 -2.22 9.37
N VAL A 24 -11.32 -1.27 9.76
CA VAL A 24 -9.95 -1.13 9.27
C VAL A 24 -9.10 -2.34 9.67
N PHE A 25 -9.19 -2.80 10.92
CA PHE A 25 -8.47 -3.99 11.38
C PHE A 25 -8.79 -5.20 10.50
N PHE A 26 -10.09 -5.49 10.33
CA PHE A 26 -10.52 -6.65 9.54
C PHE A 26 -10.25 -6.48 8.05
N PHE A 27 -10.35 -5.26 7.51
CA PHE A 27 -9.96 -4.97 6.13
C PHE A 27 -8.49 -5.32 5.89
N VAL A 28 -7.59 -4.88 6.76
CA VAL A 28 -6.15 -5.14 6.60
C VAL A 28 -5.86 -6.63 6.72
N LEU A 29 -6.52 -7.35 7.63
CA LEU A 29 -6.42 -8.81 7.73
C LEU A 29 -6.80 -9.51 6.42
N VAL A 30 -7.94 -9.16 5.82
CA VAL A 30 -8.36 -9.79 4.55
C VAL A 30 -7.49 -9.37 3.37
N MET A 31 -6.96 -8.15 3.38
CA MET A 31 -6.00 -7.70 2.35
C MET A 31 -4.68 -8.48 2.41
N PHE A 32 -4.21 -8.91 3.59
CA PHE A 32 -3.07 -9.84 3.68
C PHE A 32 -3.37 -11.17 3.01
N ALA A 33 -4.57 -11.72 3.21
CA ALA A 33 -4.99 -12.97 2.57
C ALA A 33 -5.05 -12.84 1.04
N ILE A 34 -5.61 -11.74 0.54
CA ILE A 34 -5.74 -11.44 -0.89
C ILE A 34 -4.36 -11.22 -1.53
N ALA A 35 -3.51 -10.43 -0.88
CA ALA A 35 -2.13 -10.22 -1.32
C ALA A 35 -1.37 -11.56 -1.38
N TYR A 36 -1.52 -12.40 -0.36
CA TYR A 36 -0.92 -13.72 -0.33
C TYR A 36 -1.38 -14.62 -1.49
N ALA A 37 -2.68 -14.62 -1.80
CA ALA A 37 -3.23 -15.36 -2.95
C ALA A 37 -2.52 -14.98 -4.25
N TRP A 38 -2.32 -13.68 -4.45
CA TRP A 38 -1.67 -13.15 -5.64
C TRP A 38 -0.20 -13.57 -5.70
N VAL A 39 0.54 -13.47 -4.59
CA VAL A 39 1.94 -13.92 -4.54
C VAL A 39 2.05 -15.43 -4.75
N LYS A 40 1.25 -16.22 -4.01
CA LYS A 40 1.29 -17.69 -4.02
C LYS A 40 0.98 -18.28 -5.40
N THR A 41 0.03 -17.72 -6.12
CA THR A 41 -0.33 -18.20 -7.47
C THR A 41 0.72 -17.89 -8.53
N GLY A 42 1.73 -17.07 -8.23
CA GLY A 42 2.75 -16.64 -9.18
C GLY A 42 2.32 -15.50 -10.09
N LEU A 43 1.07 -15.03 -9.98
CA LEU A 43 0.54 -13.96 -10.82
C LEU A 43 1.33 -12.66 -10.68
N ALA A 44 1.81 -12.35 -9.47
CA ALA A 44 2.59 -11.14 -9.22
C ALA A 44 3.98 -11.23 -9.88
N ARG A 45 4.63 -12.41 -9.80
CA ARG A 45 5.89 -12.69 -10.50
C ARG A 45 5.73 -12.66 -12.02
N ARG A 46 4.63 -13.22 -12.55
CA ARG A 46 4.28 -13.18 -13.97
C ARG A 46 4.15 -11.74 -14.47
N PHE A 47 3.42 -10.89 -13.73
CA PHE A 47 3.25 -9.49 -14.09
C PHE A 47 4.59 -8.74 -14.05
N ALA A 48 5.39 -8.93 -13.00
CA ALA A 48 6.71 -8.31 -12.88
C ALA A 48 7.62 -8.68 -14.07
N LEU A 49 7.72 -9.97 -14.41
CA LEU A 49 8.53 -10.42 -15.56
C LEU A 49 7.99 -9.94 -16.90
N TRP A 50 6.66 -9.90 -17.09
CA TRP A 50 6.04 -9.34 -18.28
C TRP A 50 6.36 -7.86 -18.48
N LEU A 51 6.46 -7.10 -17.39
CA LEU A 51 6.81 -5.69 -17.43
C LEU A 51 8.31 -5.50 -17.67
N ILE A 52 9.16 -6.26 -16.97
CA ILE A 52 10.63 -6.21 -17.15
C ILE A 52 11.02 -6.60 -18.57
N ALA A 53 10.35 -7.58 -19.19
CA ALA A 53 10.56 -7.92 -20.60
C ALA A 53 10.30 -6.75 -21.56
N ARG A 54 9.51 -5.73 -21.16
CA ARG A 54 9.33 -4.48 -21.93
C ARG A 54 10.41 -3.43 -21.69
N ALA A 55 11.14 -3.52 -20.58
CA ALA A 55 12.27 -2.63 -20.33
C ALA A 55 13.33 -2.74 -21.43
N GLY A 56 13.43 -3.90 -22.07
CA GLY A 56 14.52 -4.16 -22.99
C GLY A 56 15.84 -4.28 -22.22
N THR A 57 16.95 -3.99 -22.90
CA THR A 57 18.29 -4.16 -22.32
C THR A 57 18.82 -2.91 -21.61
N ASP A 58 18.25 -1.72 -21.82
CA ASP A 58 18.78 -0.46 -21.30
C ASP A 58 18.66 -0.34 -19.76
N ALA A 59 19.78 -0.06 -19.09
CA ALA A 59 19.82 0.01 -17.63
C ALA A 59 19.04 1.19 -17.04
N THR A 60 18.99 2.33 -17.72
CA THR A 60 18.20 3.48 -17.25
C THR A 60 16.72 3.14 -17.32
N ARG A 61 16.25 2.63 -18.45
CA ARG A 61 14.87 2.18 -18.65
C ARG A 61 14.49 1.06 -17.69
N ALA A 62 15.42 0.18 -17.34
CA ALA A 62 15.20 -0.84 -16.32
C ALA A 62 14.80 -0.21 -14.97
N VAL A 63 15.48 0.84 -14.50
CA VAL A 63 15.11 1.55 -13.25
C VAL A 63 13.65 2.03 -13.31
N TYR A 64 13.24 2.69 -14.40
CA TYR A 64 11.86 3.14 -14.57
C TYR A 64 10.87 1.97 -14.54
N VAL A 65 11.18 0.88 -15.22
CA VAL A 65 10.28 -0.29 -15.29
C VAL A 65 10.15 -0.99 -13.94
N PHE A 66 11.24 -1.13 -13.19
CA PHE A 66 11.20 -1.67 -11.83
C PHE A 66 10.32 -0.82 -10.93
N MET A 67 10.50 0.50 -10.96
CA MET A 67 9.71 1.41 -10.14
C MET A 67 8.24 1.44 -10.57
N ILE A 68 7.95 1.70 -11.85
CA ILE A 68 6.58 1.77 -12.37
C ILE A 68 5.84 0.45 -12.11
N GLY A 69 6.51 -0.68 -12.33
CA GLY A 69 5.93 -1.99 -12.03
C GLY A 69 5.61 -2.19 -10.57
N THR A 70 6.52 -1.81 -9.69
CA THR A 70 6.30 -1.91 -8.25
C THR A 70 5.10 -1.07 -7.83
N GLY A 71 5.04 0.19 -8.25
CA GLY A 71 3.92 1.06 -7.87
C GLY A 71 2.58 0.65 -8.49
N MET A 72 2.58 0.12 -9.72
CA MET A 72 1.36 -0.43 -10.32
C MET A 72 0.83 -1.65 -9.55
N ILE A 73 1.71 -2.56 -9.12
CA ILE A 73 1.27 -3.68 -8.26
C ILE A 73 0.78 -3.12 -6.92
N SER A 74 1.51 -2.19 -6.30
CA SER A 74 1.19 -1.64 -4.99
C SER A 74 -0.10 -0.80 -4.94
N MET A 75 -0.58 -0.29 -6.08
CA MET A 75 -1.92 0.29 -6.17
C MET A 75 -3.03 -0.71 -5.81
N VAL A 76 -2.78 -2.00 -5.96
CA VAL A 76 -3.79 -3.06 -5.88
C VAL A 76 -3.45 -4.09 -4.79
N VAL A 77 -2.17 -4.38 -4.60
CA VAL A 77 -1.60 -5.21 -3.54
C VAL A 77 -0.99 -4.30 -2.48
N SER A 78 -0.95 -4.74 -1.22
CA SER A 78 -0.20 -4.01 -0.20
C SER A 78 1.27 -3.78 -0.58
N ASP A 79 1.83 -2.67 -0.10
CA ASP A 79 3.16 -2.16 -0.46
C ASP A 79 4.29 -3.18 -0.24
N VAL A 80 4.24 -3.91 0.88
CA VAL A 80 5.30 -4.84 1.31
C VAL A 80 5.47 -6.02 0.34
N PRO A 81 4.42 -6.80 -0.01
CA PRO A 81 4.52 -7.84 -1.03
C PRO A 81 5.00 -7.34 -2.39
N ALA A 82 4.51 -6.18 -2.85
CA ALA A 82 4.91 -5.61 -4.13
C ALA A 82 6.42 -5.32 -4.16
N ALA A 83 6.93 -4.65 -3.12
CA ALA A 83 8.33 -4.34 -2.99
C ALA A 83 9.19 -5.62 -2.89
N ALA A 84 8.78 -6.61 -2.10
CA ALA A 84 9.51 -7.86 -1.92
C ALA A 84 9.73 -8.63 -3.24
N ILE A 85 8.69 -8.70 -4.09
CA ILE A 85 8.79 -9.40 -5.39
C ILE A 85 9.77 -8.69 -6.32
N PHE A 86 9.64 -7.37 -6.48
CA PHE A 86 10.53 -6.63 -7.37
C PHE A 86 11.95 -6.58 -6.83
N MET A 87 12.15 -6.50 -5.51
CA MET A 87 13.47 -6.59 -4.89
C MET A 87 14.12 -7.95 -5.13
N ALA A 88 13.38 -9.06 -4.96
CA ALA A 88 13.92 -10.39 -5.22
C ALA A 88 14.37 -10.56 -6.68
N ILE A 89 13.57 -10.04 -7.63
CA ILE A 89 13.94 -10.05 -9.05
C ILE A 89 15.14 -9.14 -9.32
N ALA A 90 15.16 -7.94 -8.73
CA ALA A 90 16.26 -6.99 -8.87
C ALA A 90 17.59 -7.58 -8.36
N VAL A 91 17.58 -8.20 -7.17
CA VAL A 91 18.76 -8.89 -6.61
C VAL A 91 19.26 -9.97 -7.57
N GLY A 92 18.37 -10.80 -8.12
CA GLY A 92 18.76 -11.81 -9.10
C GLY A 92 19.42 -11.24 -10.35
N ILE A 93 19.01 -10.06 -10.82
CA ILE A 93 19.67 -9.36 -11.94
C ILE A 93 21.00 -8.76 -11.51
N LEU A 94 21.08 -8.13 -10.33
CA LEU A 94 22.31 -7.51 -9.83
C LEU A 94 23.42 -8.55 -9.62
N ASP A 95 23.08 -9.72 -9.06
CA ASP A 95 24.03 -10.83 -8.86
C ASP A 95 24.56 -11.36 -10.19
N LYS A 96 23.69 -11.52 -11.20
CA LYS A 96 24.09 -11.96 -12.55
C LYS A 96 25.04 -10.97 -13.23
N LEU A 97 24.82 -9.68 -13.02
CA LEU A 97 25.68 -8.62 -13.54
C LEU A 97 26.99 -8.48 -12.76
N GLY A 98 27.19 -9.27 -11.71
CA GLY A 98 28.37 -9.20 -10.84
C GLY A 98 28.49 -7.85 -10.11
N LEU A 99 27.38 -7.15 -9.92
CA LEU A 99 27.37 -5.82 -9.31
C LEU A 99 27.45 -5.94 -7.80
N ARG A 100 28.47 -5.30 -7.22
CA ARG A 100 28.64 -5.27 -5.77
C ARG A 100 27.56 -4.39 -5.10
N PRO A 101 27.21 -4.66 -3.82
CA PRO A 101 26.44 -3.73 -3.01
C PRO A 101 27.06 -2.32 -3.06
N GLY A 102 26.25 -1.31 -3.37
CA GLY A 102 26.70 0.08 -3.54
C GLY A 102 26.95 0.54 -4.98
N SER A 103 26.81 -0.36 -5.97
CA SER A 103 26.67 0.02 -7.39
C SER A 103 25.62 1.13 -7.57
N ARG A 104 25.80 2.04 -8.53
CA ARG A 104 24.86 3.16 -8.77
C ARG A 104 23.53 2.62 -9.26
N PHE A 105 23.55 1.68 -10.21
CA PHE A 105 22.36 0.98 -10.70
C PHE A 105 21.67 0.19 -9.58
N GLY A 106 22.43 -0.60 -8.79
CA GLY A 106 21.87 -1.33 -7.66
C GLY A 106 21.24 -0.42 -6.62
N ARG A 107 21.87 0.72 -6.28
CA ARG A 107 21.27 1.74 -5.41
C ARG A 107 20.00 2.33 -6.00
N ALA A 108 20.01 2.71 -7.27
CA ALA A 108 18.84 3.29 -7.94
C ALA A 108 17.64 2.35 -7.89
N VAL A 109 17.84 1.06 -8.18
CA VAL A 109 16.76 0.05 -8.17
C VAL A 109 16.33 -0.30 -6.75
N MET A 110 17.27 -0.62 -5.85
CA MET A 110 16.95 -1.10 -4.50
C MET A 110 16.34 -0.02 -3.59
N ILE A 111 16.71 1.25 -3.80
CA ILE A 111 16.05 2.39 -3.13
C ILE A 111 14.74 2.74 -3.85
N GLY A 112 14.73 2.65 -5.18
CA GLY A 112 13.57 3.01 -6.00
C GLY A 112 12.36 2.11 -5.78
N ILE A 113 12.56 0.81 -5.55
CA ILE A 113 11.45 -0.14 -5.38
C ILE A 113 10.59 0.21 -4.15
N PRO A 114 11.13 0.35 -2.91
CA PRO A 114 10.32 0.78 -1.76
C PRO A 114 9.66 2.15 -1.95
N ILE A 115 10.36 3.12 -2.55
CA ILE A 115 9.78 4.44 -2.85
C ILE A 115 8.60 4.30 -3.81
N ALA A 116 8.75 3.48 -4.85
CA ALA A 116 7.70 3.27 -5.83
C ALA A 116 6.51 2.49 -5.27
N ALA A 117 6.74 1.55 -4.34
CA ALA A 117 5.67 0.92 -3.58
C ALA A 117 4.90 1.97 -2.77
N LEU A 118 5.59 2.79 -1.97
CA LEU A 118 4.91 3.84 -1.19
C LEU A 118 4.11 4.83 -2.06
N ILE A 119 4.68 5.26 -3.19
CA ILE A 119 3.97 6.13 -4.14
C ILE A 119 2.75 5.38 -4.71
N GLY A 120 2.95 4.15 -5.18
CA GLY A 120 1.91 3.29 -5.75
C GLY A 120 0.72 3.08 -4.83
N GLY A 121 0.98 2.81 -3.55
CA GLY A 121 -0.04 2.53 -2.54
C GLY A 121 -1.04 3.66 -2.36
N VAL A 122 -0.69 4.91 -2.68
CA VAL A 122 -1.61 6.06 -2.59
C VAL A 122 -2.64 6.08 -3.73
N GLY A 123 -2.36 5.39 -4.85
CA GLY A 123 -3.19 5.46 -6.06
C GLY A 123 -4.64 5.02 -5.85
N THR A 124 -4.90 4.07 -4.96
CA THR A 124 -6.26 3.62 -4.62
C THR A 124 -6.47 3.53 -3.12
N PRO A 125 -7.73 3.60 -2.64
CA PRO A 125 -8.03 3.34 -1.22
C PRO A 125 -7.54 1.98 -0.73
N ALA A 126 -7.53 0.96 -1.60
CA ALA A 126 -7.15 -0.40 -1.24
C ALA A 126 -5.63 -0.65 -1.29
N GLY A 127 -4.84 0.23 -1.91
CA GLY A 127 -3.40 0.05 -2.07
C GLY A 127 -2.65 0.04 -0.74
N SER A 128 -3.05 0.92 0.20
CA SER A 128 -2.45 0.99 1.53
C SER A 128 -3.49 1.00 2.64
N SER A 129 -3.19 0.31 3.74
CA SER A 129 -4.01 0.30 4.95
C SER A 129 -4.20 1.69 5.56
N ILE A 130 -3.20 2.57 5.39
CA ILE A 130 -3.23 3.94 5.89
C ILE A 130 -4.29 4.77 5.15
N ASN A 131 -4.52 4.52 3.85
CA ASN A 131 -5.54 5.22 3.08
C ASN A 131 -6.94 4.95 3.64
N LEU A 132 -7.25 3.68 3.93
CA LEU A 132 -8.52 3.32 4.56
C LEU A 132 -8.68 3.89 5.96
N LEU A 133 -7.60 3.88 6.76
CA LEU A 133 -7.63 4.54 8.07
C LEU A 133 -7.94 6.04 7.92
N GLY A 134 -7.32 6.71 6.96
CA GLY A 134 -7.58 8.11 6.63
C GLY A 134 -9.03 8.36 6.21
N LEU A 135 -9.58 7.53 5.34
CA LEU A 135 -10.98 7.60 4.92
C LEU A 135 -11.95 7.49 6.11
N VAL A 136 -11.70 6.54 7.01
CA VAL A 136 -12.51 6.37 8.23
C VAL A 136 -12.37 7.57 9.16
N MET A 137 -11.17 8.14 9.30
CA MET A 137 -10.96 9.33 10.12
C MET A 137 -11.65 10.56 9.54
N ILE A 138 -11.63 10.74 8.22
CA ILE A 138 -12.36 11.82 7.52
C ILE A 138 -13.86 11.67 7.75
N GLU A 139 -14.40 10.46 7.59
CA GLU A 139 -15.81 10.18 7.80
C GLU A 139 -16.22 10.40 9.27
N GLN A 140 -15.39 9.98 10.23
CA GLN A 140 -15.65 10.17 11.66
C GLN A 140 -15.59 11.64 12.09
N ALA A 141 -14.70 12.44 11.49
CA ALA A 141 -14.51 13.84 11.86
C ALA A 141 -15.46 14.80 11.14
N GLY A 142 -15.68 14.59 9.84
CA GLY A 142 -16.46 15.49 8.98
C GLY A 142 -17.86 14.98 8.63
N GLY A 143 -18.18 13.71 8.92
CA GLY A 143 -19.45 13.08 8.53
C GLY A 143 -19.59 12.80 7.03
N GLU A 144 -18.55 13.07 6.23
CA GLU A 144 -18.55 12.86 4.80
C GLU A 144 -17.72 11.64 4.42
N ARG A 145 -18.32 10.74 3.64
CA ARG A 145 -17.65 9.58 3.06
C ARG A 145 -17.02 9.98 1.73
N VAL A 146 -15.71 9.80 1.60
CA VAL A 146 -15.02 10.01 0.32
C VAL A 146 -15.20 8.78 -0.57
N PRO A 147 -15.87 8.90 -1.73
CA PRO A 147 -16.09 7.76 -2.63
C PRO A 147 -14.79 7.22 -3.22
N PHE A 148 -14.76 5.92 -3.52
CA PHE A 148 -13.57 5.24 -4.05
C PHE A 148 -13.05 5.89 -5.34
N LEU A 149 -13.95 6.26 -6.26
CA LEU A 149 -13.59 6.90 -7.51
C LEU A 149 -13.05 8.33 -7.31
N HIS A 150 -13.58 9.08 -6.35
CA HIS A 150 -13.06 10.42 -6.03
C HIS A 150 -11.64 10.34 -5.49
N TRP A 151 -11.33 9.35 -4.65
CA TRP A 151 -9.95 9.12 -4.23
C TRP A 151 -9.06 8.80 -5.43
N MET A 152 -9.46 7.86 -6.29
CA MET A 152 -8.69 7.49 -7.48
C MET A 152 -8.46 8.66 -8.44
N ALA A 153 -9.44 9.56 -8.58
CA ALA A 153 -9.34 10.75 -9.42
C ALA A 153 -8.21 11.71 -8.98
N ILE A 154 -7.74 11.60 -7.74
CA ILE A 154 -6.59 12.35 -7.21
C ILE A 154 -5.36 11.44 -7.13
N GLY A 155 -5.52 10.26 -6.54
CA GLY A 155 -4.44 9.31 -6.30
C GLY A 155 -3.76 8.82 -7.57
N ILE A 156 -4.52 8.41 -8.59
CA ILE A 156 -3.94 7.89 -9.84
C ILE A 156 -3.14 8.97 -10.58
N PRO A 157 -3.67 10.19 -10.82
CA PRO A 157 -2.86 11.26 -11.42
C PRO A 157 -1.61 11.58 -10.61
N MET A 158 -1.71 11.57 -9.28
CA MET A 158 -0.56 11.81 -8.41
C MET A 158 0.52 10.74 -8.62
N VAL A 159 0.15 9.46 -8.66
CA VAL A 159 1.11 8.39 -8.93
C VAL A 159 1.67 8.47 -10.35
N ALA A 160 0.83 8.76 -11.34
CA ALA A 160 1.26 8.91 -12.73
C ALA A 160 2.33 10.01 -12.92
N VAL A 161 2.33 11.04 -12.05
CA VAL A 161 3.34 12.10 -12.05
C VAL A 161 4.51 11.79 -11.13
N LEU A 162 4.26 11.43 -9.87
CA LEU A 162 5.31 11.27 -8.85
C LEU A 162 6.22 10.09 -9.15
N LEU A 163 5.70 9.00 -9.73
CA LEU A 163 6.46 7.78 -9.92
C LEU A 163 7.53 7.95 -11.02
N PRO A 164 7.23 8.50 -12.22
CA PRO A 164 8.27 8.86 -13.18
C PRO A 164 9.23 9.94 -12.67
N VAL A 165 8.75 10.92 -11.90
CA VAL A 165 9.61 11.96 -11.31
C VAL A 165 10.58 11.35 -10.31
N ALA A 166 10.13 10.47 -9.43
CA ALA A 166 10.98 9.77 -8.47
C ALA A 166 12.04 8.90 -9.17
N ALA A 167 11.65 8.19 -10.24
CA ALA A 167 12.58 7.43 -11.06
C ALA A 167 13.61 8.34 -11.75
N TRP A 168 13.18 9.47 -12.30
CA TRP A 168 14.06 10.47 -12.89
C TRP A 168 15.06 11.04 -11.89
N VAL A 169 14.60 11.40 -10.69
CA VAL A 169 15.46 11.87 -9.60
C VAL A 169 16.50 10.80 -9.26
N LEU A 170 16.09 9.54 -9.08
CA LEU A 170 17.02 8.46 -8.74
C LEU A 170 18.04 8.20 -9.84
N VAL A 171 17.64 8.21 -11.11
CA VAL A 171 18.58 8.10 -12.24
C VAL A 171 19.54 9.28 -12.30
N LYS A 172 19.09 10.49 -11.92
CA LYS A 172 19.94 11.69 -11.90
C LYS A 172 20.99 11.64 -10.79
N PHE A 173 20.62 11.18 -9.59
CA PHE A 173 21.53 11.08 -8.43
C PHE A 173 22.40 9.82 -8.46
N PHE A 174 21.88 8.73 -9.02
CA PHE A 174 22.56 7.44 -9.14
C PHE A 174 22.56 6.98 -10.61
N PRO A 175 23.26 7.70 -11.51
CA PRO A 175 23.30 7.34 -12.93
C PRO A 175 23.88 5.93 -13.09
N PRO A 176 23.17 5.01 -13.78
CA PRO A 176 23.65 3.64 -13.97
C PRO A 176 25.06 3.61 -14.58
N GLU A 177 25.96 2.84 -13.98
CA GLU A 177 27.33 2.64 -14.45
C GLU A 177 27.42 1.67 -15.63
N ILE A 178 26.36 0.88 -15.83
CA ILE A 178 26.22 -0.07 -16.93
C ILE A 178 25.26 0.50 -17.97
N ALA A 179 25.55 0.24 -19.25
CA ALA A 179 24.66 0.61 -20.34
C ALA A 179 23.49 -0.39 -20.49
N SER A 180 23.75 -1.66 -20.20
CA SER A 180 22.81 -2.76 -20.42
C SER A 180 22.73 -3.69 -19.21
N ILE A 181 21.51 -4.19 -18.92
CA ILE A 181 21.24 -5.22 -17.91
C ILE A 181 21.49 -6.65 -18.40
N GLY A 182 22.16 -6.81 -19.55
CA GLY A 182 22.47 -8.11 -20.14
C GLY A 182 21.50 -8.52 -21.25
N ASP A 183 21.62 -9.75 -21.73
CA ASP A 183 20.75 -10.26 -22.78
C ASP A 183 19.36 -10.61 -22.24
N LEU A 184 18.31 -10.16 -22.92
CA LEU A 184 16.92 -10.41 -22.54
C LEU A 184 16.52 -11.87 -22.69
N GLU A 185 17.34 -12.70 -23.34
CA GLU A 185 17.07 -14.11 -23.57
C GLU A 185 16.72 -14.84 -22.28
N GLU A 186 17.38 -14.55 -21.16
CA GLU A 186 17.11 -15.24 -19.90
C GLU A 186 15.83 -14.75 -19.21
N ILE A 187 15.48 -13.46 -19.31
CA ILE A 187 14.18 -12.93 -18.84
C ILE A 187 13.06 -13.48 -19.72
N HIS A 188 13.29 -13.58 -21.02
CA HIS A 188 12.38 -14.23 -21.96
C HIS A 188 12.26 -15.72 -21.67
N ASP A 189 13.32 -16.39 -21.24
CA ASP A 189 13.30 -17.80 -20.87
C ASP A 189 12.61 -18.03 -19.54
N ASP A 190 12.85 -17.20 -18.53
CA ASP A 190 12.10 -17.22 -17.26
C ASP A 190 10.61 -16.95 -17.51
N ARG A 191 10.28 -16.02 -18.41
CA ARG A 191 8.91 -15.78 -18.85
C ARG A 191 8.31 -16.97 -19.61
N ARG A 192 9.09 -17.62 -20.48
CA ARG A 192 8.68 -18.82 -21.22
C ARG A 192 8.47 -20.01 -20.27
N ARG A 193 9.30 -20.15 -19.24
CA ARG A 193 9.24 -21.21 -18.21
C ARG A 193 8.00 -21.12 -17.33
N ILE A 194 7.45 -19.92 -17.11
CA ILE A 194 6.21 -19.73 -16.35
C ILE A 194 4.99 -20.32 -17.10
N GLY A 195 5.06 -20.47 -18.42
CA GLY A 195 4.01 -21.12 -19.20
C GLY A 195 2.69 -20.33 -19.27
N PRO A 196 1.58 -20.96 -19.68
CA PRO A 196 0.27 -20.31 -19.76
C PRO A 196 -0.28 -19.92 -18.39
N VAL A 197 -1.28 -19.02 -18.37
CA VAL A 197 -1.96 -18.61 -17.13
C VAL A 197 -2.69 -19.81 -16.53
N SER A 198 -2.34 -20.17 -15.30
CA SER A 198 -2.94 -21.31 -14.61
C SER A 198 -4.38 -21.01 -14.18
N THR A 199 -5.16 -22.05 -13.90
CA THR A 199 -6.52 -21.91 -13.38
C THR A 199 -6.55 -21.14 -12.06
N ALA A 200 -5.54 -21.29 -11.21
CA ALA A 200 -5.44 -20.56 -9.95
C ALA A 200 -5.19 -19.06 -10.17
N GLU A 201 -4.31 -18.72 -11.13
CA GLU A 201 -4.08 -17.32 -11.53
C GLU A 201 -5.35 -16.69 -12.11
N TRP A 202 -6.09 -17.42 -12.96
CA TRP A 202 -7.37 -16.94 -13.49
C TRP A 202 -8.43 -16.68 -12.41
N LYS A 203 -8.51 -17.56 -11.39
CA LYS A 203 -9.40 -17.34 -10.24
C LYS A 203 -9.05 -16.06 -9.49
N VAL A 204 -7.76 -15.81 -9.24
CA VAL A 204 -7.30 -14.56 -8.60
C VAL A 204 -7.65 -13.35 -9.46
N ILE A 205 -7.35 -13.39 -10.77
CA ILE A 205 -7.67 -12.29 -11.70
C ILE A 205 -9.17 -12.00 -11.69
N ALA A 206 -10.01 -13.03 -11.77
CA ALA A 206 -11.47 -12.86 -11.79
C ALA A 206 -12.00 -12.24 -10.49
N ILE A 207 -11.54 -12.71 -9.33
CA ILE A 207 -11.98 -12.18 -8.03
C ILE A 207 -11.48 -10.75 -7.84
N MET A 208 -10.20 -10.47 -8.14
CA MET A 208 -9.63 -9.12 -8.05
C MET A 208 -10.32 -8.14 -8.99
N GLY A 209 -10.60 -8.56 -10.23
CA GLY A 209 -11.33 -7.75 -11.21
C GLY A 209 -12.76 -7.44 -10.76
N ALA A 210 -13.45 -8.43 -10.18
CA ALA A 210 -14.78 -8.23 -9.61
C ALA A 210 -14.72 -7.26 -8.42
N MET A 211 -13.76 -7.42 -7.51
CA MET A 211 -13.56 -6.51 -6.38
C MET A 211 -13.30 -5.07 -6.82
N LEU A 212 -12.39 -4.86 -7.77
CA LEU A 212 -12.09 -3.52 -8.30
C LEU A 212 -13.34 -2.88 -8.93
N THR A 213 -14.12 -3.67 -9.67
CA THR A 213 -15.38 -3.21 -10.28
C THR A 213 -16.39 -2.81 -9.21
N LEU A 214 -16.56 -3.63 -8.16
CA LEU A 214 -17.47 -3.35 -7.05
C LEU A 214 -17.01 -2.15 -6.21
N TRP A 215 -15.71 -1.99 -5.98
CA TRP A 215 -15.16 -0.82 -5.31
C TRP A 215 -15.41 0.47 -6.10
N ILE A 216 -15.23 0.46 -7.42
CA ILE A 216 -15.58 1.62 -8.24
C ILE A 216 -17.09 1.85 -8.20
N ALA A 217 -17.90 0.78 -8.31
CA ALA A 217 -19.36 0.84 -8.23
C ALA A 217 -19.88 1.38 -6.89
N SER A 218 -19.12 1.22 -5.80
CA SER A 218 -19.44 1.77 -4.46
C SER A 218 -19.68 3.29 -4.45
N THR A 219 -19.14 3.98 -5.46
CA THR A 219 -19.33 5.42 -5.69
C THR A 219 -20.80 5.77 -5.94
N TRP A 220 -21.51 4.93 -6.71
CA TRP A 220 -22.93 5.15 -7.04
C TRP A 220 -23.86 4.29 -6.20
N LEU A 221 -23.37 3.14 -5.73
CA LEU A 221 -24.11 2.16 -4.94
C LEU A 221 -23.40 1.96 -3.59
N PRO A 222 -23.72 2.77 -2.57
CA PRO A 222 -23.03 2.74 -1.28
C PRO A 222 -23.09 1.40 -0.54
N VAL A 223 -24.01 0.51 -0.94
CA VAL A 223 -24.12 -0.87 -0.43
C VAL A 223 -22.83 -1.68 -0.61
N PHE A 224 -22.04 -1.39 -1.64
CA PHE A 224 -20.75 -2.04 -1.88
C PHE A 224 -19.64 -1.37 -1.07
N ASP A 225 -19.80 -1.35 0.25
CA ASP A 225 -18.77 -0.79 1.11
C ASP A 225 -17.40 -1.45 0.89
N THR A 226 -16.34 -0.64 0.95
CA THR A 226 -14.96 -1.08 0.65
C THR A 226 -14.55 -2.27 1.53
N PHE A 227 -14.94 -2.23 2.80
CA PHE A 227 -14.70 -3.32 3.73
C PHE A 227 -15.48 -4.58 3.35
N LEU A 228 -16.77 -4.44 3.05
CA LEU A 228 -17.64 -5.56 2.67
C LEU A 228 -17.11 -6.28 1.43
N VAL A 229 -16.75 -5.53 0.38
CA VAL A 229 -16.21 -6.09 -0.87
C VAL A 229 -14.92 -6.87 -0.62
N ALA A 230 -14.02 -6.35 0.22
CA ALA A 230 -12.77 -7.03 0.55
C ALA A 230 -12.99 -8.32 1.32
N VAL A 231 -13.89 -8.32 2.31
CA VAL A 231 -14.23 -9.53 3.09
C VAL A 231 -14.86 -10.59 2.21
N VAL A 232 -15.85 -10.22 1.39
CA VAL A 232 -16.51 -11.16 0.47
C VAL A 232 -15.49 -11.73 -0.53
N GLY A 233 -14.61 -10.90 -1.07
CA GLY A 233 -13.53 -11.33 -1.96
C GLY A 233 -12.59 -12.35 -1.30
N ALA A 234 -12.11 -12.06 -0.09
CA ALA A 234 -11.24 -12.99 0.65
C ALA A 234 -11.94 -14.30 1.01
N VAL A 235 -13.20 -14.24 1.45
CA VAL A 235 -14.01 -15.44 1.73
C VAL A 235 -14.21 -16.26 0.45
N ALA A 236 -14.47 -15.62 -0.69
CA ALA A 236 -14.58 -16.31 -1.97
C ALA A 236 -13.29 -17.06 -2.33
N MET A 237 -12.11 -16.48 -2.06
CA MET A 237 -10.82 -17.15 -2.28
C MET A 237 -10.61 -18.39 -1.41
N PHE A 238 -11.30 -18.47 -0.26
CA PHE A 238 -11.30 -19.60 0.67
C PHE A 238 -12.29 -20.71 0.31
N LEU A 239 -13.35 -20.42 -0.46
CA LEU A 239 -14.46 -21.36 -0.67
C LEU A 239 -13.99 -22.68 -1.31
N PRO A 240 -14.59 -23.82 -0.90
CA PRO A 240 -14.33 -25.11 -1.53
C PRO A 240 -14.63 -25.03 -3.04
N GLY A 241 -13.68 -25.48 -3.86
CA GLY A 241 -13.71 -25.35 -5.32
C GLY A 241 -12.86 -24.20 -5.86
N ILE A 242 -12.68 -23.10 -5.11
CA ILE A 242 -11.70 -22.05 -5.43
C ILE A 242 -10.36 -22.41 -4.79
N GLY A 243 -10.34 -22.54 -3.45
CA GLY A 243 -9.25 -23.13 -2.68
C GLY A 243 -7.86 -22.56 -2.96
N LEU A 244 -7.70 -21.23 -2.97
CA LEU A 244 -6.42 -20.58 -3.32
C LEU A 244 -5.38 -20.71 -2.19
N PHE A 245 -5.83 -20.73 -0.94
CA PHE A 245 -4.98 -20.84 0.23
C PHE A 245 -5.74 -21.39 1.43
N THR A 246 -4.99 -21.85 2.43
CA THR A 246 -5.49 -22.33 3.72
C THR A 246 -5.38 -21.23 4.77
N TRP A 247 -6.17 -21.36 5.85
CA TRP A 247 -6.13 -20.38 6.94
C TRP A 247 -4.76 -20.35 7.60
N LYS A 248 -4.12 -21.51 7.74
CA LYS A 248 -2.76 -21.64 8.30
C LYS A 248 -1.74 -20.84 7.49
N GLU A 249 -1.84 -20.85 6.16
CA GLU A 249 -0.96 -20.06 5.30
C GLU A 249 -1.18 -18.56 5.49
N VAL A 250 -2.45 -18.11 5.55
CA VAL A 250 -2.78 -16.70 5.81
C VAL A 250 -2.26 -16.25 7.18
N GLN A 251 -2.42 -17.08 8.21
CA GLN A 251 -1.93 -16.76 9.55
C GLN A 251 -0.42 -16.52 9.60
N GLN A 252 0.35 -17.25 8.79
CA GLN A 252 1.81 -17.15 8.74
C GLN A 252 2.29 -15.86 8.07
N VAL A 253 1.54 -15.33 7.11
CA VAL A 253 1.91 -14.12 6.35
C VAL A 253 1.23 -12.86 6.86
N THR A 254 0.28 -13.00 7.79
CA THR A 254 -0.42 -11.87 8.40
C THR A 254 0.53 -11.14 9.35
N GLY A 255 0.73 -9.84 9.11
CA GLY A 255 1.44 -8.96 10.04
C GLY A 255 0.58 -8.63 11.25
N TRP A 256 0.53 -9.53 12.24
CA TRP A 256 -0.25 -9.34 13.46
C TRP A 256 0.13 -8.07 14.22
N ASP A 257 1.41 -7.70 14.20
CA ASP A 257 1.89 -6.47 14.81
C ASP A 257 1.28 -5.23 14.15
N THR A 258 1.19 -5.20 12.81
CA THR A 258 0.53 -4.12 12.05
C THR A 258 -0.94 -3.99 12.44
N LEU A 259 -1.63 -5.12 12.61
CA LEU A 259 -3.04 -5.13 13.04
C LEU A 259 -3.19 -4.55 14.46
N MET A 260 -2.29 -4.92 15.37
CA MET A 260 -2.28 -4.39 16.74
C MET A 260 -1.97 -2.89 16.77
N VAL A 261 -1.05 -2.42 15.91
CA VAL A 261 -0.73 -0.99 15.76
C VAL A 261 -1.95 -0.21 15.28
N ILE A 262 -2.72 -0.72 14.31
CA ILE A 262 -3.95 -0.06 13.84
C ILE A 262 -4.95 0.13 14.99
N GLY A 263 -5.18 -0.91 15.80
CA GLY A 263 -6.06 -0.83 16.97
C GLY A 263 -5.56 0.19 18.01
N GLY A 264 -4.25 0.21 18.25
CA GLY A 264 -3.60 1.17 19.15
C GLY A 264 -3.71 2.62 18.66
N VAL A 265 -3.38 2.88 17.40
CA VAL A 265 -3.48 4.21 16.76
C VAL A 265 -4.92 4.71 16.74
N THR A 266 -5.88 3.84 16.42
CA THR A 266 -7.31 4.20 16.44
C THR A 266 -7.77 4.55 17.86
N SER A 267 -7.31 3.79 18.86
CA SER A 267 -7.61 4.06 20.27
C SER A 267 -7.02 5.39 20.74
N LEU A 268 -5.76 5.66 20.41
CA LEU A 268 -5.10 6.92 20.73
C LEU A 268 -5.74 8.10 20.01
N GLY A 269 -6.12 7.93 18.74
CA GLY A 269 -6.85 8.93 17.97
C GLY A 269 -8.18 9.29 18.65
N GLN A 270 -8.99 8.29 18.99
CA GLN A 270 -10.26 8.54 19.71
C GLN A 270 -10.05 9.14 21.09
N ALA A 271 -9.04 8.69 21.85
CA ALA A 271 -8.73 9.25 23.15
C ALA A 271 -8.35 10.74 23.02
N SER A 272 -7.50 11.07 22.04
CA SER A 272 -7.09 12.45 21.74
C SER A 272 -8.26 13.36 21.37
N SER A 273 -9.20 12.85 20.55
CA SER A 273 -10.42 13.60 20.21
C SER A 273 -11.35 13.77 21.42
N ARG A 274 -11.54 12.72 22.24
CA ARG A 274 -12.41 12.77 23.43
C ARG A 274 -11.88 13.66 24.54
N THR A 275 -10.57 13.72 24.74
CA THR A 275 -9.94 14.58 25.76
C THR A 275 -9.82 16.03 25.31
N GLY A 276 -10.08 16.33 24.03
CA GLY A 276 -9.85 17.65 23.44
C GLY A 276 -8.38 17.95 23.19
N LEU A 277 -7.47 16.97 23.33
CA LEU A 277 -6.04 17.16 23.06
C LEU A 277 -5.79 17.53 21.60
N ALA A 278 -6.46 16.85 20.66
CA ALA A 278 -6.35 17.14 19.23
C ALA A 278 -6.76 18.60 18.93
N THR A 279 -7.89 19.04 19.52
CA THR A 279 -8.39 20.41 19.39
C THR A 279 -7.42 21.42 20.01
N TRP A 280 -6.93 21.15 21.22
CA TRP A 280 -5.97 22.03 21.89
C TRP A 280 -4.65 22.17 21.11
N LEU A 281 -4.13 21.06 20.56
CA LEU A 281 -2.93 21.11 19.70
C LEU A 281 -3.18 21.91 18.43
N ALA A 282 -4.33 21.72 17.78
CA ALA A 282 -4.69 22.50 16.60
C ALA A 282 -4.85 24.00 16.95
N GLU A 283 -5.54 24.35 18.02
CA GLU A 283 -5.69 25.77 18.39
C GLU A 283 -4.35 26.41 18.82
N SER A 284 -3.50 25.65 19.52
CA SER A 284 -2.24 26.17 20.09
C SER A 284 -1.09 26.23 19.09
N ALA A 285 -0.93 25.21 18.25
CA ALA A 285 0.15 25.14 17.27
C ALA A 285 -0.25 25.70 15.90
N LEU A 286 -1.55 25.73 15.61
CA LEU A 286 -2.11 26.00 14.30
C LEU A 286 -3.11 27.18 14.30
N GLY A 287 -3.07 28.05 15.32
CA GLY A 287 -3.87 29.28 15.38
C GLY A 287 -3.67 30.17 14.14
N GLY A 288 -4.75 30.44 13.40
CA GLY A 288 -4.72 31.20 12.15
C GLY A 288 -4.71 30.37 10.86
N LEU A 289 -4.72 29.03 10.93
CA LEU A 289 -4.75 28.18 9.72
C LEU A 289 -6.07 28.20 8.96
N ALA A 290 -7.16 28.66 9.57
CA ALA A 290 -8.40 28.93 8.84
C ALA A 290 -8.23 30.03 7.78
N ASP A 291 -7.26 30.93 7.96
CA ASP A 291 -6.96 32.02 7.04
C ASP A 291 -5.99 31.60 5.93
N TRP A 292 -5.41 30.40 6.02
CA TRP A 292 -4.45 29.90 5.06
C TRP A 292 -5.16 29.32 3.84
N ASN A 293 -4.63 29.58 2.65
CA ASN A 293 -5.13 28.87 1.46
C ASN A 293 -4.79 27.37 1.56
N ALA A 294 -5.61 26.54 0.89
CA ALA A 294 -5.48 25.09 0.94
C ALA A 294 -4.09 24.57 0.56
N VAL A 295 -3.40 25.25 -0.37
CA VAL A 295 -2.05 24.87 -0.82
C VAL A 295 -1.02 25.05 0.30
N ALA A 296 -1.06 26.18 1.02
CA ALA A 296 -0.18 26.46 2.14
C ALA A 296 -0.41 25.48 3.30
N LEU A 297 -1.67 25.15 3.57
CA LEU A 297 -2.06 24.13 4.56
C LEU A 297 -1.48 22.75 4.20
N ILE A 298 -1.68 22.29 2.96
CA ILE A 298 -1.17 21.00 2.48
C ILE A 298 0.36 20.98 2.54
N ALA A 299 1.02 22.05 2.12
CA ALA A 299 2.48 22.15 2.15
C ALA A 299 3.03 22.08 3.59
N ALA A 300 2.40 22.77 4.54
CA ALA A 300 2.79 22.74 5.95
C ALA A 300 2.62 21.36 6.58
N ILE A 301 1.47 20.71 6.36
CA ILE A 301 1.21 19.34 6.84
C ILE A 301 2.21 18.36 6.21
N SER A 302 2.47 18.51 4.92
CA SER A 302 3.42 17.67 4.19
C SER A 302 4.84 17.83 4.73
N ALA A 303 5.30 19.08 4.93
CA ALA A 303 6.60 19.38 5.53
C ALA A 303 6.73 18.82 6.95
N PHE A 304 5.71 19.02 7.79
CA PHE A 304 5.66 18.45 9.14
C PHE A 304 5.77 16.92 9.10
N THR A 305 5.02 16.29 8.19
CA THR A 305 5.03 14.83 8.02
C THR A 305 6.42 14.34 7.62
N VAL A 306 7.07 14.99 6.66
CA VAL A 306 8.44 14.65 6.21
C VAL A 306 9.44 14.79 7.36
N VAL A 307 9.39 15.91 8.10
CA VAL A 307 10.28 16.13 9.25
C VAL A 307 10.06 15.07 10.34
N MET A 308 8.81 14.74 10.63
CA MET A 308 8.50 13.70 11.60
C MET A 308 9.02 12.32 11.16
N HIS A 309 8.90 11.96 9.88
CA HIS A 309 9.44 10.70 9.36
C HIS A 309 10.97 10.65 9.35
N LEU A 310 11.65 11.80 9.22
CA LEU A 310 13.11 11.89 9.33
C LEU A 310 13.61 11.68 10.76
N ILE A 311 12.87 12.16 11.76
CA ILE A 311 13.22 12.07 13.18
C ILE A 311 12.80 10.71 13.76
N LEU A 312 11.62 10.24 13.37
CA LEU A 312 11.03 8.97 13.77
C LEU A 312 10.95 8.07 12.54
N PRO A 313 12.05 7.38 12.17
CA PRO A 313 11.94 6.36 11.14
C PRO A 313 10.95 5.32 11.66
N PHE A 314 9.82 5.17 10.98
CA PHE A 314 8.97 3.99 11.18
C PHE A 314 9.88 2.80 10.90
N ALA A 315 10.22 2.07 11.96
CA ALA A 315 11.02 0.86 11.84
C ALA A 315 10.42 0.00 10.71
N PRO A 316 11.25 -0.68 9.90
CA PRO A 316 10.69 -1.65 8.99
C PRO A 316 9.92 -2.64 9.86
N VAL A 317 8.63 -2.79 9.58
CA VAL A 317 7.91 -3.99 10.00
C VAL A 317 8.70 -5.13 9.34
N MET A 318 9.58 -5.75 10.11
CA MET A 318 10.38 -6.91 9.73
C MET A 318 9.46 -8.13 9.61
#